data_AF-A0A183EF77-F1
#
_entry.id   AF-A0A183EF77-F1
#
_cell.length_a   1.000
_cell.length_b   1.000
_cell.length_c   1.000
_cell.angle_alpha   90.00
_cell.angle_beta   90.00
_cell.angle_gamma   90.00
#
_symmetry.space_group_name_H-M   'P 1'
#
loop_
_entity.id
_entity.type
_entity.pdbx_description
1 polymer ?
#
loop_
_entity_poly.entity_id
_entity_poly.type
_entity_poly.pdbx_seq_one_letter_code
_entity_poly.pdbx_strand_id
1 'polypeptide(L)'
;MSSKSTDEVLTKPTSVEEGSNALEFTVSDITVCGKYVCYLTLVYFILVLIQVSNILFMTFADRKPTVKDVCEKHYPDYLLSKRCNITNCWVTTNETGNVICSTSTYDFIPIRYDFDVPTKFVKLGTTMQNVGLMIGAILAGNAADIFGRKKVLLTFTVCLIVCLIATPLAPSFVVFTVLRFFDMLFTGGKHCACIPYFMENLPDKHRMWIATIINYSPNFIVLAGIAYLCKQWKVLSWTIAGIAILPLIMIP
;
A
#
# COMPACT_ATOMS: atom_id res chain seq x y z
N MET A 1 47.82 -53.25 18.16
CA MET A 1 46.83 -52.57 19.02
C MET A 1 46.18 -51.50 18.17
N SER A 2 44.93 -51.54 17.72
CA SER A 2 43.81 -52.50 17.80
C SER A 2 42.76 -52.05 16.78
N SER A 3 42.21 -52.94 15.94
CA SER A 3 40.85 -52.79 15.36
C SER A 3 40.29 -54.16 14.93
N LYS A 4 39.37 -54.70 15.75
CA LYS A 4 38.34 -55.72 15.42
C LYS A 4 37.23 -55.04 14.57
N SER A 5 36.31 -55.66 13.83
CA SER A 5 35.61 -56.97 13.78
C SER A 5 34.88 -57.05 12.40
N THR A 6 34.94 -58.13 11.62
CA THR A 6 34.11 -59.37 11.60
C THR A 6 32.67 -59.21 11.10
N ASP A 7 32.39 -59.91 9.99
CA ASP A 7 31.11 -60.18 9.31
C ASP A 7 30.07 -60.92 10.17
N GLU A 8 28.77 -60.75 9.89
CA GLU A 8 27.82 -61.83 9.50
C GLU A 8 26.34 -61.35 9.43
N VAL A 9 25.62 -61.94 8.48
CA VAL A 9 24.22 -61.74 8.10
C VAL A 9 23.31 -62.67 8.91
N LEU A 10 22.17 -62.21 9.45
CA LEU A 10 21.04 -63.11 9.79
C LEU A 10 19.66 -62.41 9.88
N THR A 11 18.84 -62.68 8.85
CA THR A 11 17.36 -62.86 8.77
C THR A 11 16.36 -62.13 9.71
N LYS A 12 15.32 -61.58 9.05
CA LYS A 12 13.99 -61.11 9.52
C LYS A 12 13.22 -62.19 10.33
N PRO A 13 12.24 -61.80 11.18
CA PRO A 13 10.85 -62.03 10.77
C PRO A 13 9.88 -60.87 11.06
N THR A 14 8.80 -60.91 10.29
CA THR A 14 7.59 -60.07 10.25
C THR A 14 6.60 -60.36 11.39
N SER A 15 5.81 -59.32 11.74
CA SER A 15 4.33 -59.26 11.91
C SER A 15 3.86 -58.71 13.27
N VAL A 16 3.32 -57.48 13.30
CA VAL A 16 1.88 -57.12 13.42
C VAL A 16 1.36 -57.19 14.87
N GLU A 17 1.01 -56.02 15.43
CA GLU A 17 -0.31 -55.81 16.05
C GLU A 17 -0.66 -54.32 16.14
N GLU A 18 -1.86 -54.02 15.66
CA GLU A 18 -2.54 -52.73 15.53
C GLU A 18 -3.07 -52.20 16.88
N GLY A 19 -3.29 -50.88 16.94
CA GLY A 19 -4.51 -50.36 17.54
C GLY A 19 -4.36 -49.41 18.72
N SER A 20 -4.29 -48.10 18.44
CA SER A 20 -4.98 -47.07 19.22
C SER A 20 -4.98 -45.73 18.49
N ASN A 21 -6.03 -45.51 17.70
CA ASN A 21 -6.73 -44.24 17.51
C ASN A 21 -6.10 -42.99 18.13
N ALA A 22 -5.37 -42.23 17.33
CA ALA A 22 -5.47 -40.78 17.29
C ALA A 22 -5.04 -40.36 15.89
N LEU A 23 -6.00 -40.29 14.96
CA LEU A 23 -5.83 -39.42 13.81
C LEU A 23 -5.78 -38.01 14.43
N GLU A 24 -4.57 -37.49 14.63
CA GLU A 24 -4.31 -36.20 15.24
C GLU A 24 -5.01 -35.17 14.35
N PHE A 25 -6.24 -34.82 14.72
CA PHE A 25 -7.10 -33.92 13.98
C PHE A 25 -6.49 -32.53 14.09
N THR A 26 -5.60 -32.25 13.15
CA THR A 26 -4.87 -30.99 13.11
C THR A 26 -5.85 -29.94 12.60
N VAL A 27 -5.88 -28.75 13.21
CA VAL A 27 -6.79 -27.65 12.79
C VAL A 27 -6.67 -27.36 11.27
N SER A 28 -5.52 -27.67 10.67
CA SER A 28 -5.25 -27.61 9.23
C SER A 28 -6.17 -28.49 8.36
N ASP A 29 -6.72 -29.59 8.91
CA ASP A 29 -7.64 -30.49 8.20
C ASP A 29 -9.09 -29.96 8.19
N ILE A 30 -9.44 -29.07 9.11
CA ILE A 30 -10.77 -28.41 9.17
C ILE A 30 -10.87 -27.28 8.14
N THR A 31 -9.73 -26.70 7.78
CA THR A 31 -9.63 -25.56 6.87
C THR A 31 -9.52 -26.01 5.41
N VAL A 32 -10.59 -26.62 4.91
CA VAL A 32 -10.84 -26.68 3.46
C VAL A 32 -10.85 -25.25 2.92
N CYS A 33 -10.46 -25.05 1.65
CA CYS A 33 -10.55 -23.76 0.94
C CYS A 33 -12.02 -23.28 0.90
N GLY A 34 -12.46 -22.67 2.00
CA GLY A 34 -13.84 -22.30 2.26
C GLY A 34 -14.08 -20.81 2.14
N LYS A 35 -15.36 -20.41 2.26
CA LYS A 35 -15.80 -19.01 2.19
C LYS A 35 -15.05 -18.09 3.17
N TYR A 36 -14.65 -18.61 4.33
CA TYR A 36 -13.87 -17.86 5.33
C TYR A 36 -12.45 -17.50 4.85
N VAL A 37 -11.74 -18.43 4.22
CA VAL A 37 -10.38 -18.17 3.71
C VAL A 37 -10.45 -17.12 2.59
N CYS A 38 -11.45 -17.22 1.70
CA CYS A 38 -11.69 -16.21 0.66
C CYS A 38 -12.00 -14.82 1.25
N TYR A 39 -12.85 -14.77 2.27
CA TYR A 39 -13.16 -13.54 3.00
C TYR A 39 -11.91 -12.91 3.63
N LEU A 40 -11.12 -13.69 4.37
CA LEU A 40 -9.90 -13.22 5.03
C LEU A 40 -8.85 -12.72 4.01
N THR A 41 -8.72 -13.46 2.91
CA THR A 41 -7.87 -13.13 1.75
C THR A 41 -8.28 -11.79 1.12
N LEU A 42 -9.58 -11.53 0.97
CA LEU A 42 -10.10 -10.24 0.49
C LEU A 42 -9.78 -9.10 1.45
N VAL A 43 -9.99 -9.29 2.76
CA VAL A 43 -9.65 -8.28 3.77
C VAL A 43 -8.16 -7.94 3.73
N TYR A 44 -7.30 -8.94 3.59
CA TYR A 44 -5.86 -8.74 3.46
C TYR A 44 -5.49 -7.99 2.18
N PHE A 45 -6.13 -8.32 1.05
CA PHE A 45 -5.95 -7.57 -0.19
C PHE A 45 -6.26 -6.08 0.00
N ILE A 46 -7.36 -5.74 0.67
CA ILE A 46 -7.73 -4.35 0.97
C ILE A 46 -6.68 -3.69 1.89
N LEU A 47 -6.21 -4.38 2.93
CA LEU A 47 -5.18 -3.87 3.85
C LEU A 47 -3.86 -3.55 3.14
N VAL A 48 -3.46 -4.38 2.19
CA VAL A 48 -2.28 -4.19 1.34
C VAL A 48 -2.53 -3.08 0.30
N LEU A 49 -3.74 -2.98 -0.26
CA LEU A 49 -4.10 -1.89 -1.17
C LEU A 49 -3.95 -0.52 -0.50
N ILE A 50 -4.43 -0.36 0.73
CA ILE A 50 -4.29 0.88 1.51
C ILE A 50 -2.80 1.20 1.72
N GLN A 51 -2.00 0.19 2.07
CA GLN A 51 -0.54 0.32 2.25
C GLN A 51 0.13 0.87 0.99
N VAL A 52 -0.11 0.21 -0.13
CA VAL A 52 0.46 0.56 -1.43
C VAL A 52 0.04 1.96 -1.87
N SER A 53 -1.23 2.28 -1.69
CA SER A 53 -1.79 3.60 -2.00
C SER A 53 -1.09 4.72 -1.22
N ASN A 54 -0.82 4.48 0.07
CA ASN A 54 -0.17 5.44 0.94
C ASN A 54 1.32 5.63 0.64
N ILE A 55 2.05 4.53 0.41
CA ILE A 55 3.47 4.59 0.01
C ILE A 55 3.62 5.32 -1.33
N LEU A 56 2.78 4.99 -2.31
CA LEU A 56 2.87 5.59 -3.64
C LEU A 56 2.24 6.97 -3.73
N PHE A 57 1.55 7.47 -2.71
CA PHE A 57 0.87 8.75 -2.78
C PHE A 57 1.79 9.90 -3.20
N MET A 58 3.02 9.95 -2.68
CA MET A 58 4.00 10.98 -3.04
C MET A 58 4.58 10.82 -4.44
N THR A 59 4.43 9.67 -5.10
CA THR A 59 4.84 9.54 -6.52
C THR A 59 3.99 10.42 -7.44
N PHE A 60 2.75 10.71 -7.02
CA PHE A 60 1.87 11.65 -7.72
C PHE A 60 2.14 13.12 -7.36
N ALA A 61 3.00 13.40 -6.37
CA ALA A 61 3.26 14.76 -5.88
C ALA A 61 4.11 15.62 -6.82
N ASP A 62 4.98 15.00 -7.65
CA ASP A 62 5.87 15.68 -8.62
C ASP A 62 5.65 15.20 -10.07
N ARG A 63 4.57 14.46 -10.33
CA ARG A 63 4.25 14.00 -11.68
C ARG A 63 3.96 15.22 -12.55
N LYS A 64 4.79 15.45 -13.58
CA LYS A 64 4.52 16.49 -14.58
C LYS A 64 3.19 16.14 -15.28
N PRO A 65 2.21 17.05 -15.32
CA PRO A 65 0.95 16.78 -16.00
C PRO A 65 1.23 16.55 -17.48
N THR A 66 0.80 15.40 -17.99
CA THR A 66 0.76 15.09 -19.42
C THR A 66 -0.41 15.84 -20.03
N VAL A 67 -0.12 17.01 -20.56
CA VAL A 67 -1.09 17.82 -21.28
C VAL A 67 -1.23 17.27 -22.69
N LYS A 68 -2.42 16.84 -23.08
CA LYS A 68 -2.69 16.54 -24.49
C LYS A 68 -2.75 17.87 -25.24
N ASP A 69 -1.76 18.12 -26.10
CA ASP A 69 -1.66 19.34 -26.89
C ASP A 69 -2.68 19.29 -28.04
N VAL A 70 -3.93 19.67 -27.77
CA VAL A 70 -4.95 19.90 -28.82
C VAL A 70 -4.49 21.02 -29.77
N CYS A 71 -3.66 21.93 -29.29
CA CYS A 71 -3.22 23.14 -29.98
C CYS A 71 -2.15 22.88 -31.06
N GLU A 72 -1.35 21.80 -30.93
CA GLU A 72 -0.33 21.42 -31.92
C GLU A 72 -0.95 20.98 -33.25
N LYS A 73 -2.18 20.43 -33.21
CA LYS A 73 -2.94 20.08 -34.42
C LYS A 73 -3.49 21.31 -35.16
N HIS A 74 -3.56 22.47 -34.50
CA HIS A 74 -4.16 23.69 -35.05
C HIS A 74 -3.11 24.75 -35.46
N TYR A 75 -1.92 24.73 -34.85
CA TYR A 75 -0.82 25.66 -35.16
C TYR A 75 0.54 24.94 -35.11
N PRO A 76 1.23 24.72 -36.25
CA PRO A 76 2.50 23.98 -36.29
C PRO A 76 3.73 24.79 -35.88
N ASP A 77 3.69 26.12 -35.93
CA ASP A 77 4.83 27.01 -35.65
C ASP A 77 4.65 27.81 -34.35
N TYR A 78 4.76 27.17 -33.17
CA TYR A 78 4.73 27.88 -31.88
C TYR A 78 5.94 27.58 -30.99
N LEU A 79 6.49 28.64 -30.39
CA LEU A 79 7.53 28.56 -29.36
C LEU A 79 6.92 28.03 -28.04
N LEU A 80 7.39 26.87 -27.60
CA LEU A 80 6.92 26.08 -26.46
C LEU A 80 7.10 26.80 -25.11
N SER A 81 6.10 27.58 -24.67
CA SER A 81 5.95 27.96 -23.26
C SER A 81 4.65 27.38 -22.70
N LYS A 82 4.75 26.20 -22.06
CA LYS A 82 3.62 25.52 -21.40
C LYS A 82 3.51 26.01 -19.96
N ARG A 83 2.43 26.70 -19.60
CA ARG A 83 2.16 27.16 -18.23
C ARG A 83 0.80 26.62 -17.77
N CYS A 84 0.76 26.05 -16.58
CA CYS A 84 -0.45 25.45 -16.02
C CYS A 84 -0.77 26.08 -14.66
N ASN A 85 -2.03 26.47 -14.49
CA ASN A 85 -2.64 26.78 -13.20
C ASN A 85 -3.52 25.60 -12.75
N ILE A 86 -4.00 25.61 -11.51
CA ILE A 86 -4.83 24.56 -10.86
C ILE A 86 -6.06 24.18 -11.71
N THR A 87 -6.62 25.14 -12.46
CA THR A 87 -7.85 24.96 -13.23
C THR A 87 -7.63 24.87 -14.74
N ASN A 88 -6.61 25.53 -15.30
CA ASN A 88 -6.38 25.60 -16.75
C ASN A 88 -4.89 25.49 -17.10
N CYS A 89 -4.59 24.65 -18.08
CA CYS A 89 -3.31 24.67 -18.80
C CYS A 89 -3.50 25.43 -20.11
N TRP A 90 -2.67 26.43 -20.35
CA TRP A 90 -2.73 27.20 -21.59
C TRP A 90 -1.35 27.37 -22.22
N VAL A 91 -1.35 27.54 -23.54
CA VAL A 91 -0.14 27.78 -24.34
C VAL A 91 -0.17 29.23 -24.82
N THR A 92 0.93 29.96 -24.61
CA THR A 92 1.11 31.34 -25.08
C THR A 92 2.19 31.42 -26.16
N THR A 93 1.95 32.15 -27.25
CA THR A 93 3.00 32.58 -28.17
C THR A 93 3.57 33.92 -27.70
N ASN A 94 4.89 34.05 -27.75
CA ASN A 94 5.58 35.24 -27.28
C ASN A 94 5.59 36.28 -28.41
N GLU A 95 4.62 37.20 -28.39
CA GLU A 95 4.75 38.59 -28.91
C GLU A 95 3.49 39.46 -28.63
N THR A 96 2.32 38.89 -28.30
CA THR A 96 1.11 39.70 -28.00
C THR A 96 0.34 39.32 -26.74
N GLY A 97 0.78 38.33 -25.97
CA GLY A 97 0.15 37.98 -24.69
C GLY A 97 -1.27 37.40 -24.76
N ASN A 98 -1.80 37.13 -25.97
CA ASN A 98 -3.12 36.56 -26.16
C ASN A 98 -3.10 35.02 -25.99
N VAL A 99 -4.02 34.49 -25.20
CA VAL A 99 -4.15 33.05 -24.92
C VAL A 99 -4.91 32.38 -26.07
N ILE A 100 -4.22 31.63 -26.92
CA ILE A 100 -4.79 31.11 -28.18
C ILE A 100 -5.51 29.77 -27.96
N CYS A 101 -5.15 29.00 -26.93
CA CYS A 101 -5.72 27.67 -26.76
C CYS A 101 -5.58 27.19 -25.30
N SER A 102 -6.72 26.91 -24.67
CA SER A 102 -6.82 26.32 -23.33
C SER A 102 -7.11 24.84 -23.48
N THR A 103 -6.22 23.99 -22.96
CA THR A 103 -6.42 22.53 -22.98
C THR A 103 -6.91 22.09 -21.61
N SER A 104 -8.17 21.66 -21.58
CA SER A 104 -8.88 21.19 -20.39
C SER A 104 -8.83 19.66 -20.28
N THR A 105 -7.66 19.05 -20.50
CA THR A 105 -7.47 17.62 -20.19
C THR A 105 -6.18 17.43 -19.40
N TYR A 106 -6.32 17.33 -18.08
CA TYR A 106 -5.23 16.96 -17.17
C TYR A 106 -5.49 15.56 -16.62
N ASP A 107 -4.45 14.73 -16.55
CA ASP A 107 -4.56 13.37 -16.01
C ASP A 107 -4.56 13.38 -14.47
N PHE A 108 -3.71 14.20 -13.84
CA PHE A 108 -3.66 14.35 -12.37
C PHE A 108 -2.96 15.67 -11.98
N ILE A 109 -3.55 16.47 -11.10
CA ILE A 109 -2.92 17.71 -10.61
C ILE A 109 -1.95 17.36 -9.46
N PRO A 110 -0.64 17.62 -9.60
CA PRO A 110 0.32 17.28 -8.57
C PRO A 110 0.23 18.26 -7.39
N ILE A 111 0.52 17.73 -6.20
CA ILE A 111 0.47 18.44 -4.90
C ILE A 111 1.32 19.70 -4.91
N ARG A 112 2.44 19.66 -5.64
CA ARG A 112 3.37 20.78 -5.79
C ARG A 112 2.70 22.07 -6.28
N TYR A 113 1.77 21.97 -7.23
CA TYR A 113 1.07 23.16 -7.76
C TYR A 113 0.01 23.69 -6.79
N ASP A 114 -0.58 22.85 -5.94
CA ASP A 114 -1.58 23.29 -4.95
C ASP A 114 -0.96 24.12 -3.82
N PHE A 115 0.29 23.81 -3.45
CA PHE A 115 1.03 24.52 -2.41
C PHE A 115 2.10 25.50 -2.92
N ASP A 116 2.26 25.62 -4.25
CA ASP A 116 3.27 26.45 -4.93
C ASP A 116 4.71 26.31 -4.37
N VAL A 117 5.16 25.06 -4.16
CA VAL A 117 6.48 24.78 -3.57
C VAL A 117 7.49 24.28 -4.63
N PRO A 118 8.81 24.52 -4.47
CA PRO A 118 9.80 23.92 -5.35
C PRO A 118 9.97 22.41 -5.10
N THR A 119 10.44 21.68 -6.12
CA THR A 119 10.60 20.20 -6.10
C THR A 119 11.46 19.68 -4.96
N LYS A 120 12.41 20.50 -4.48
CA LYS A 120 13.29 20.15 -3.35
C LYS A 120 12.49 19.84 -2.08
N PHE A 121 11.44 20.61 -1.78
CA PHE A 121 10.62 20.37 -0.58
C PHE A 121 9.73 19.13 -0.72
N VAL A 122 9.22 18.83 -1.92
CA VAL A 122 8.45 17.60 -2.16
C VAL A 122 9.34 16.37 -1.92
N LYS A 123 10.58 16.40 -2.43
CA LYS A 123 11.56 15.32 -2.20
C LYS A 123 11.90 15.16 -0.73
N LEU A 124 12.10 16.28 -0.02
CA LEU A 124 12.33 16.26 1.44
C LEU A 124 11.11 15.72 2.21
N GLY A 125 9.89 16.03 1.74
CA GLY A 125 8.66 15.46 2.27
C GLY A 125 8.64 13.94 2.15
N THR A 126 9.02 13.39 0.99
CA THR A 126 9.12 11.93 0.77
C THR A 126 10.18 11.27 1.64
N THR A 127 11.33 11.92 1.88
CA THR A 127 12.35 11.34 2.76
C THR A 127 11.88 11.32 4.21
N MET A 128 11.28 12.41 4.72
CA MET A 128 10.67 12.43 6.05
C MET A 128 9.56 11.39 6.18
N GLN A 129 8.75 11.24 5.15
CA GLN A 129 7.71 10.22 5.06
C GLN A 129 8.29 8.80 5.28
N ASN A 130 9.39 8.47 4.60
CA ASN A 130 10.06 7.17 4.74
C ASN A 130 10.69 6.97 6.12
N VAL A 131 11.22 8.03 6.74
CA VAL A 131 11.70 7.98 8.13
C VAL A 131 10.56 7.63 9.09
N GLY A 132 9.39 8.25 8.90
CA GLY A 132 8.18 7.93 9.66
C GLY A 132 7.80 6.45 9.52
N LEU A 133 7.85 5.90 8.30
CA LEU A 133 7.59 4.49 8.02
C LEU A 133 8.52 3.56 8.83
N MET A 134 9.82 3.86 8.85
CA MET A 134 10.83 3.06 9.57
C MET A 134 10.57 3.09 11.09
N ILE A 135 10.31 4.27 11.64
CA ILE A 135 10.01 4.43 13.08
C ILE A 135 8.74 3.65 13.44
N GLY A 136 7.69 3.78 12.62
CA GLY A 136 6.43 3.07 12.81
C GLY A 136 6.58 1.56 12.81
N ALA A 137 7.39 1.02 11.90
CA ALA A 137 7.69 -0.41 11.81
C ALA A 137 8.36 -0.94 13.09
N ILE A 138 9.37 -0.24 13.61
CA ILE A 138 10.09 -0.63 14.83
C ILE A 138 9.17 -0.57 16.05
N LEU A 139 8.38 0.49 16.18
CA LEU A 139 7.46 0.67 17.31
C LEU A 139 6.36 -0.39 17.34
N ALA A 140 5.75 -0.68 16.18
CA ALA A 140 4.65 -1.63 16.12
C ALA A 140 5.09 -3.08 16.35
N GLY A 141 6.32 -3.46 15.97
CA GLY A 141 6.86 -4.78 16.30
C GLY A 141 6.84 -5.04 17.81
N ASN A 142 7.47 -4.15 18.57
CA ASN A 142 7.49 -4.22 20.03
C ASN A 142 6.08 -4.12 20.63
N ALA A 143 5.24 -3.21 20.11
CA ALA A 143 3.88 -3.06 20.61
C ALA A 143 3.01 -4.31 20.34
N ALA A 144 3.19 -4.97 19.21
CA ALA A 144 2.41 -6.15 18.82
C ALA A 144 2.68 -7.34 19.73
N ASP A 145 3.92 -7.47 20.21
CA ASP A 145 4.31 -8.53 21.14
C ASP A 145 3.75 -8.28 22.56
N ILE A 146 3.62 -7.01 22.99
CA ILE A 146 3.12 -6.65 24.33
C ILE A 146 1.58 -6.62 24.39
N PHE A 147 0.93 -5.91 23.46
CA PHE A 147 -0.51 -5.65 23.50
C PHE A 147 -1.33 -6.65 22.69
N GLY A 148 -0.66 -7.51 21.91
CA GLY A 148 -1.26 -8.45 20.97
C GLY A 148 -1.46 -7.84 19.58
N ARG A 149 -1.20 -8.64 18.55
CA ARG A 149 -1.17 -8.20 17.14
C ARG A 149 -2.48 -7.53 16.68
N LYS A 150 -3.64 -8.10 17.03
CA LYS A 150 -4.96 -7.58 16.61
C LYS A 150 -5.24 -6.17 17.14
N LYS A 151 -4.96 -5.91 18.43
CA LYS A 151 -5.20 -4.61 19.05
C LYS A 151 -4.31 -3.53 18.44
N VAL A 152 -3.05 -3.86 18.20
CA VAL A 152 -2.09 -2.96 17.54
C VAL A 152 -2.53 -2.68 16.10
N LEU A 153 -2.91 -3.71 15.34
CA LEU A 153 -3.41 -3.53 13.97
C LEU A 153 -4.61 -2.57 13.91
N LEU A 154 -5.61 -2.76 14.79
CA LEU A 154 -6.80 -1.90 14.84
C LEU A 154 -6.44 -0.46 15.25
N THR A 155 -5.64 -0.28 16.31
CA THR A 155 -5.26 1.04 16.80
C THR A 155 -4.50 1.85 15.75
N PHE A 156 -3.51 1.22 15.10
CA PHE A 156 -2.73 1.87 14.04
C PHE A 156 -3.61 2.17 12.81
N THR A 157 -4.58 1.31 12.50
CA THR A 157 -5.52 1.55 11.38
C THR A 157 -6.45 2.73 11.68
N VAL A 158 -6.96 2.87 12.90
CA VAL A 158 -7.79 4.03 13.29
C VAL A 158 -6.99 5.33 13.21
N CYS A 159 -5.79 5.36 13.77
CA CYS A 159 -4.92 6.54 13.69
C CYS A 159 -4.57 6.89 12.24
N LEU A 160 -4.34 5.88 11.40
CA LEU A 160 -4.10 6.06 9.97
C LEU A 160 -5.28 6.75 9.27
N ILE A 161 -6.52 6.30 9.52
CA ILE A 161 -7.72 6.89 8.92
C ILE A 161 -7.85 8.37 9.31
N VAL A 162 -7.59 8.71 10.58
CA VAL A 162 -7.62 10.10 11.06
C VAL A 162 -6.59 10.95 10.31
N CYS A 163 -5.35 10.47 10.15
CA CYS A 163 -4.31 11.18 9.40
C CYS A 163 -4.65 11.33 7.90
N LEU A 164 -5.24 10.30 7.29
CA LEU A 164 -5.68 10.31 5.89
C LEU A 164 -6.78 11.33 5.63
N ILE A 165 -7.73 11.48 6.57
CA ILE A 165 -8.79 12.49 6.51
C ILE A 165 -8.23 13.88 6.75
N ALA A 166 -7.29 14.03 7.70
CA ALA A 166 -6.69 15.32 8.03
C ALA A 166 -5.78 15.86 6.93
N THR A 167 -5.11 14.99 6.16
CA THR A 167 -4.11 15.40 5.16
C THR A 167 -4.67 16.38 4.11
N PRO A 168 -5.85 16.15 3.48
CA PRO A 168 -6.43 17.09 2.52
C PRO A 168 -6.83 18.45 3.10
N LEU A 169 -7.01 18.54 4.42
CA LEU A 169 -7.36 19.78 5.11
C LEU A 169 -6.13 20.62 5.47
N ALA A 170 -4.92 20.17 5.14
CA ALA A 170 -3.70 20.89 5.45
C ALA A 170 -3.65 22.26 4.75
N PRO A 171 -3.55 23.38 5.50
CA PRO A 171 -3.51 24.73 4.92
C PRO A 171 -2.14 25.12 4.39
N SER A 172 -1.08 24.39 4.77
CA SER A 172 0.29 24.66 4.36
C SER A 172 1.05 23.36 4.09
N PHE A 173 2.11 23.48 3.27
CA PHE A 173 2.97 22.34 2.93
C PHE A 173 3.66 21.72 4.15
N VAL A 174 4.00 22.54 5.16
CA VAL A 174 4.61 22.07 6.41
C VAL A 174 3.65 21.19 7.18
N VAL A 175 2.41 21.64 7.38
CA VAL A 175 1.36 20.86 8.06
C VAL A 175 1.07 19.57 7.30
N PHE A 176 0.96 19.65 5.97
CA PHE A 176 0.82 18.49 5.10
C PHE A 176 1.93 17.46 5.32
N THR A 177 3.17 17.91 5.40
CA THR A 177 4.34 17.03 5.56
C THR A 177 4.39 16.38 6.94
N VAL A 178 4.03 17.11 8.00
CA VAL A 178 3.92 16.56 9.36
C VAL A 178 2.82 15.52 9.44
N LEU A 179 1.63 15.81 8.89
CA LEU A 179 0.54 14.83 8.82
C LEU A 179 0.96 13.58 8.05
N ARG A 180 1.72 13.73 6.96
CA ARG A 180 2.26 12.62 6.17
C ARG A 180 3.31 11.78 6.89
N PHE A 181 4.11 12.41 7.75
CA PHE A 181 5.03 11.68 8.62
C PHE A 181 4.27 10.74 9.56
N PHE A 182 3.23 11.25 10.24
CA PHE A 182 2.39 10.43 11.12
C PHE A 182 1.59 9.38 10.35
N ASP A 183 1.04 9.74 9.19
CA ASP A 183 0.36 8.81 8.28
C ASP A 183 1.25 7.60 7.95
N MET A 184 2.53 7.83 7.66
CA MET A 184 3.45 6.71 7.42
C MET A 184 3.89 5.98 8.66
N LEU A 185 4.03 6.65 9.79
CA LEU A 185 4.29 5.97 11.06
C LEU A 185 3.21 4.93 11.31
N PHE A 186 1.94 5.29 11.14
CA PHE A 186 0.83 4.36 11.31
C PHE A 186 0.76 3.31 10.20
N THR A 187 1.02 3.70 8.95
CA THR A 187 1.08 2.79 7.80
C THR A 187 2.15 1.70 7.97
N GLY A 188 3.37 2.08 8.37
CA GLY A 188 4.48 1.15 8.61
C GLY A 188 4.20 0.21 9.77
N GLY A 189 3.66 0.75 10.87
CA GLY A 189 3.32 -0.07 12.02
C GLY A 189 2.19 -1.07 11.75
N LYS A 190 1.12 -0.61 11.07
CA LYS A 190 0.03 -1.46 10.59
C LYS A 190 0.58 -2.60 9.72
N HIS A 191 1.52 -2.31 8.81
CA HIS A 191 2.10 -3.30 7.92
C HIS A 191 2.85 -4.41 8.68
N CYS A 192 3.68 -4.04 9.65
CA CYS A 192 4.42 -4.99 10.48
C CYS A 192 3.50 -5.90 11.30
N ALA A 193 2.37 -5.39 11.80
CA ALA A 193 1.38 -6.19 12.51
C ALA A 193 0.51 -7.06 11.58
N CYS A 194 0.24 -6.57 10.36
CA CYS A 194 -0.70 -7.18 9.42
C CYS A 194 -0.21 -8.50 8.85
N ILE A 195 1.06 -8.60 8.42
CA ILE A 195 1.57 -9.82 7.78
C ILE A 195 1.54 -11.02 8.75
N PRO A 196 2.10 -10.92 9.97
CA PRO A 196 2.09 -12.04 10.92
C PRO A 196 0.67 -12.40 11.35
N TYR A 197 -0.20 -11.41 11.61
CA TYR A 197 -1.59 -11.66 11.95
C TYR A 197 -2.31 -12.44 10.84
N PHE A 198 -2.08 -12.08 9.58
CA PHE A 198 -2.66 -12.82 8.45
C PHE A 198 -2.15 -14.27 8.39
N MET A 199 -0.84 -14.49 8.54
CA MET A 199 -0.25 -15.82 8.50
C MET A 199 -0.76 -16.74 9.62
N GLU A 200 -0.97 -16.19 10.83
CA GLU A 200 -1.54 -16.92 11.96
C GLU A 200 -2.98 -17.39 11.70
N ASN A 201 -3.76 -16.61 10.94
CA ASN A 201 -5.17 -16.90 10.65
C ASN A 201 -5.38 -17.75 9.39
N LEU A 202 -4.35 -17.97 8.57
CA LEU A 202 -4.44 -18.79 7.36
C LEU A 202 -4.12 -20.26 7.65
N PRO A 203 -4.62 -21.20 6.84
CA PRO A 203 -4.25 -22.61 6.94
C PRO A 203 -2.95 -22.95 6.22
N ASP A 204 -2.09 -23.77 6.84
CA ASP A 204 -0.71 -24.05 6.40
C ASP A 204 -0.57 -24.41 4.93
N LYS A 205 -1.50 -25.20 4.40
CA LYS A 205 -1.49 -25.69 3.02
C LYS A 205 -1.56 -24.58 1.95
N HIS A 206 -2.12 -23.41 2.28
CA HIS A 206 -2.35 -22.33 1.32
C HIS A 206 -1.65 -21.01 1.68
N ARG A 207 -0.97 -20.92 2.84
CA ARG A 207 -0.27 -19.71 3.32
C ARG A 207 0.67 -19.14 2.26
N MET A 208 1.56 -19.96 1.70
CA MET A 208 2.60 -19.52 0.75
C MET A 208 2.01 -18.98 -0.56
N TRP A 209 1.01 -19.67 -1.12
CA TRP A 209 0.37 -19.28 -2.38
C TRP A 209 -0.42 -17.99 -2.23
N ILE A 210 -1.22 -17.85 -1.16
CA ILE A 210 -2.04 -16.66 -0.93
C ILE A 210 -1.16 -15.44 -0.66
N ALA A 211 -0.10 -15.59 0.14
CA ALA A 211 0.85 -14.52 0.42
C ALA A 211 1.60 -14.05 -0.83
N THR A 212 1.88 -14.96 -1.77
CA THR A 212 2.58 -14.61 -3.02
C THR A 212 1.65 -13.89 -3.99
N ILE A 213 0.38 -14.32 -4.11
CA ILE A 213 -0.61 -13.66 -4.96
C ILE A 213 -0.95 -12.27 -4.41
N ILE A 214 -1.19 -12.16 -3.11
CA ILE A 214 -1.57 -10.90 -2.47
C ILE A 214 -0.31 -10.19 -1.99
N ASN A 215 0.38 -9.59 -2.96
CA ASN A 215 1.53 -8.75 -2.73
C ASN A 215 1.32 -7.36 -3.35
N TYR A 216 2.33 -6.49 -3.32
CA TYR A 216 2.24 -5.13 -3.84
C TYR A 216 1.98 -5.07 -5.35
N SER A 217 2.47 -6.03 -6.14
CA SER A 217 2.37 -6.02 -7.61
C SER A 217 0.95 -5.88 -8.16
N PRO A 218 -0.03 -6.76 -7.82
CA PRO A 218 -1.41 -6.60 -8.30
C PRO A 218 -2.09 -5.34 -7.76
N ASN A 219 -1.74 -4.91 -6.55
CA ASN A 219 -2.28 -3.72 -5.94
C ASN A 219 -1.86 -2.43 -6.66
N PHE A 220 -0.71 -2.42 -7.35
CA PHE A 220 -0.31 -1.28 -8.19
C PHE A 220 -1.26 -1.06 -9.37
N ILE A 221 -1.77 -2.13 -9.99
CA ILE A 221 -2.71 -2.04 -11.12
C ILE A 221 -4.05 -1.46 -10.63
N VAL A 222 -4.54 -1.94 -9.50
CA VAL A 222 -5.78 -1.43 -8.89
C VAL A 222 -5.63 0.03 -8.49
N LEU A 223 -4.51 0.41 -7.87
CA LEU A 223 -4.21 1.80 -7.53
C LEU A 223 -4.20 2.70 -8.77
N ALA A 224 -3.59 2.27 -9.87
CA ALA A 224 -3.57 3.05 -11.11
C ALA A 224 -5.00 3.33 -11.63
N GLY A 225 -5.90 2.35 -11.53
CA GLY A 225 -7.32 2.52 -11.84
C GLY A 225 -8.00 3.55 -10.93
N ILE A 226 -7.79 3.46 -9.61
CA ILE A 226 -8.36 4.40 -8.64
C ILE A 226 -7.84 5.82 -8.87
N ALA A 227 -6.53 5.96 -9.13
CA ALA A 227 -5.91 7.25 -9.39
C ALA A 227 -6.44 7.92 -10.66
N TYR A 228 -6.69 7.14 -11.72
CA TYR A 228 -7.30 7.62 -12.97
C TYR A 228 -8.72 8.19 -12.75
N LEU A 229 -9.49 7.56 -11.87
CA LEU A 229 -10.85 8.02 -11.55
C LEU A 229 -10.86 9.29 -10.68
N CYS A 230 -9.94 9.41 -9.72
CA CYS A 230 -9.96 10.50 -8.74
C CYS A 230 -9.53 11.86 -9.32
N LYS A 231 -8.58 11.89 -10.28
CA LYS A 231 -8.01 13.09 -10.96
C LYS A 231 -7.41 14.20 -10.08
N GLN A 232 -7.71 14.21 -8.78
CA GLN A 232 -7.25 15.14 -7.76
C GLN A 232 -6.67 14.38 -6.56
N TRP A 233 -5.60 14.91 -5.98
CA TRP A 233 -4.91 14.28 -4.86
C TRP A 233 -5.71 14.30 -3.55
N LYS A 234 -6.52 15.33 -3.31
CA LYS A 234 -7.40 15.43 -2.12
C LYS A 234 -8.46 14.34 -2.12
N VAL A 235 -9.14 14.17 -3.27
CA VAL A 235 -10.13 13.11 -3.49
C VAL A 235 -9.49 11.73 -3.35
N LEU A 236 -8.28 11.53 -3.88
CA LEU A 236 -7.55 10.28 -3.72
C LEU A 236 -7.32 9.94 -2.24
N SER A 237 -6.90 10.92 -1.42
CA SER A 237 -6.68 10.71 0.03
C SER A 237 -7.97 10.33 0.75
N TRP A 238 -9.10 10.98 0.45
CA TRP A 238 -10.39 10.63 1.04
C TRP A 238 -10.90 9.27 0.58
N THR A 239 -10.70 8.91 -0.69
CA THR A 239 -11.05 7.58 -1.20
C THR A 239 -10.26 6.50 -0.48
N ILE A 240 -8.95 6.70 -0.27
CA ILE A 240 -8.11 5.77 0.50
C ILE A 240 -8.60 5.67 1.95
N ALA A 241 -8.97 6.81 2.58
CA ALA A 241 -9.56 6.81 3.92
C ALA A 241 -10.84 5.99 3.99
N GLY A 242 -11.74 6.14 3.01
CA GLY A 242 -12.98 5.36 2.91
C GLY A 242 -12.72 3.86 2.76
N ILE A 243 -11.78 3.48 1.90
CA ILE A 243 -11.36 2.08 1.73
C ILE A 243 -10.77 1.52 3.04
N ALA A 244 -10.07 2.35 3.82
CA ALA A 244 -9.47 1.96 5.10
C ALA A 244 -10.47 1.68 6.22
N ILE A 245 -11.72 2.15 6.12
CA ILE A 245 -12.77 1.84 7.10
C ILE A 245 -13.27 0.40 6.95
N LEU A 246 -13.30 -0.15 5.73
CA LEU A 246 -13.75 -1.52 5.46
C LEU A 246 -13.04 -2.58 6.30
N PRO A 247 -11.68 -2.66 6.31
CA PRO A 247 -11.00 -3.68 7.09
C PRO A 247 -11.19 -3.51 8.60
N LEU A 248 -11.48 -2.30 9.11
CA LEU A 248 -11.74 -2.11 10.54
C LEU A 248 -12.97 -2.90 11.03
N ILE A 249 -13.99 -3.00 10.17
CA ILE A 249 -15.23 -3.73 10.46
C ILE A 249 -15.05 -5.23 10.14
N MET A 250 -14.24 -5.54 9.12
CA MET A 250 -14.12 -6.89 8.59
C MET A 250 -13.10 -7.77 9.31
N ILE A 251 -12.18 -7.21 10.09
CA ILE A 251 -11.17 -7.98 10.85
C ILE A 251 -11.87 -8.84 11.93
N PRO A 252 -11.77 -10.18 11.86
CA PRO A 252 -12.40 -11.10 12.83
C PRO A 252 -11.72 -11.06 14.21
#